data_AF-A0A4P9VVN4-F1
#
_entry.id   AF-A0A4P9VVN4-F1
#
_cell.length_a   1.000
_cell.length_b   1.000
_cell.length_c   1.000
_cell.angle_alpha   90.00
_cell.angle_beta   90.00
_cell.angle_gamma   90.00
#
_symmetry.space_group_name_H-M   'P 1'
#
loop_
_entity.id
_entity.type
_entity.pdbx_description
1 polymer ?
#
loop_
_entity_poly.entity_id
_entity_poly.type
_entity_poly.pdbx_seq_one_letter_code
_entity_poly.pdbx_strand_id
1 'polypeptide(L)'
;RVYYKDNIAGGVTLQNFYMTAGGTNWGHLAAPVVYTSYDYGSPITESRQLTTKLNENKLLGHLLLAVPDMAQTDAFVAQVANNAVLQVRARRNPTTGMEFRVFRNSIATISSTETFHAANVAGYAAIPQEPGTSISLQGRDSKLLLANLAFAGGHKLVYSTSEVMTIMTVGPREIIVLYAEAGQAGETVLAAGATATATSLLPNGPATSFSLDKNGIRLNYAHTSDTLQPILVKGAGTAGRDLLVLVVDRTVTTQLWPARAPGSDPTSPPDILVRGPQLVRSASVSPRGAVSMVADLAADTVVEVFAAGAKAILVNQVWATNVGFTAYGSIMGFIAGPGSAPTLPSLDRWKVVPATAEPEADLAFDDSNWQVCNKMQSNLIPAPTAGSPSLYADDYGFHVGHSTYRGHFNAIGTEEWLTLEAQGGAAFALLAWLNGDFLGSFVGTATASSTRSSFAIPKDSLHPNSDNVILVIVDNMGQEEGGGGPSNLGKSYRGLANAILWLAKSSSDAAPTIEWKINGNPGGEHLADTVRGPYNVGGLFGERAGYHLPGFPDDGWKDVGNSH
;
A
#
# COMPACT_ATOMS: atom_id res chain seq x y z
N ARG A 1 2.32 -14.17 -5.58
CA ARG A 1 1.96 -15.48 -6.15
C ARG A 1 2.40 -16.65 -5.25
N VAL A 2 3.71 -16.89 -5.05
CA VAL A 2 4.22 -18.00 -4.22
C VAL A 2 3.59 -18.07 -2.83
N TYR A 3 3.77 -17.04 -2.01
CA TYR A 3 3.32 -17.05 -0.62
C TYR A 3 1.79 -17.01 -0.47
N TYR A 4 1.11 -16.21 -1.29
CA TYR A 4 -0.36 -16.08 -1.18
C TYR A 4 -1.07 -17.38 -1.59
N LYS A 5 -0.60 -18.06 -2.64
CA LYS A 5 -1.13 -19.38 -3.02
C LYS A 5 -0.77 -20.46 -1.99
N ASP A 6 0.39 -20.37 -1.34
CA ASP A 6 0.77 -21.29 -0.26
C ASP A 6 -0.15 -21.13 0.97
N ASN A 7 -0.56 -19.89 1.31
CA ASN A 7 -1.55 -19.63 2.36
C ASN A 7 -2.92 -20.23 2.00
N ILE A 8 -3.38 -20.06 0.75
CA ILE A 8 -4.61 -20.67 0.25
C ILE A 8 -4.53 -22.22 0.35
N ALA A 9 -3.39 -22.81 -0.03
CA ALA A 9 -3.16 -24.24 0.14
C ALA A 9 -3.10 -24.69 1.61
N GLY A 10 -2.70 -23.78 2.51
CA GLY A 10 -2.79 -23.94 3.96
C GLY A 10 -4.23 -24.01 4.49
N GLY A 11 -5.22 -23.61 3.67
CA GLY A 11 -6.63 -23.63 4.04
C GLY A 11 -7.09 -22.33 4.70
N VAL A 12 -6.40 -21.21 4.45
CA VAL A 12 -6.84 -19.92 4.95
C VAL A 12 -8.17 -19.53 4.29
N THR A 13 -9.17 -19.19 5.11
CA THR A 13 -10.47 -18.69 4.66
C THR A 13 -10.70 -17.22 5.02
N LEU A 14 -9.76 -16.63 5.77
CA LEU A 14 -9.70 -15.21 6.09
C LEU A 14 -8.26 -14.71 5.95
N GLN A 15 -8.01 -13.83 5.00
CA GLN A 15 -6.67 -13.31 4.74
C GLN A 15 -6.70 -11.80 4.51
N ASN A 16 -5.90 -11.07 5.29
CA ASN A 16 -5.64 -9.65 5.11
C ASN A 16 -4.22 -9.43 4.59
N PHE A 17 -4.04 -8.50 3.65
CA PHE A 17 -2.72 -8.11 3.13
C PHE A 17 -2.33 -6.76 3.70
N TYR A 18 -1.47 -6.77 4.72
CA TYR A 18 -0.92 -5.57 5.34
C TYR A 18 0.40 -5.16 4.64
N MET A 19 0.50 -4.01 3.98
CA MET A 19 -0.54 -3.08 3.56
C MET A 19 -1.01 -3.37 2.13
N THR A 20 -2.29 -3.11 1.86
CA THR A 20 -2.84 -3.09 0.49
C THR A 20 -2.68 -1.70 -0.13
N ALA A 21 -2.91 -0.66 0.67
CA ALA A 21 -2.56 0.73 0.41
C ALA A 21 -2.12 1.31 1.76
N GLY A 22 -0.90 1.85 1.85
CA GLY A 22 -0.39 2.36 3.14
C GLY A 22 -0.77 3.83 3.39
N GLY A 23 -0.45 4.72 2.44
CA GLY A 23 -0.79 6.15 2.52
C GLY A 23 0.38 7.01 2.98
N THR A 24 0.08 8.06 3.75
CA THR A 24 1.05 9.06 4.21
C THR A 24 0.88 9.28 5.71
N ASN A 25 2.00 9.26 6.45
CA ASN A 25 2.07 9.70 7.83
C ASN A 25 2.14 11.23 7.88
N TRP A 26 1.03 11.90 7.57
CA TRP A 26 0.93 13.36 7.58
C TRP A 26 0.86 13.90 9.01
N GLY A 27 1.26 15.15 9.21
CA GLY A 27 1.11 15.89 10.48
C GLY A 27 1.59 15.10 11.70
N HIS A 28 2.89 14.84 11.82
CA HIS A 28 3.54 14.18 12.97
C HIS A 28 2.96 12.85 13.47
N LEU A 29 2.08 12.16 12.71
CA LEU A 29 1.40 10.95 13.20
C LEU A 29 2.32 9.71 13.29
N ALA A 30 3.50 9.75 12.67
CA ALA A 30 4.43 8.63 12.61
C ALA A 30 5.02 8.32 13.98
N ALA A 31 5.29 7.04 14.24
CA ALA A 31 6.29 6.63 15.22
C ALA A 31 7.71 6.82 14.64
N PRO A 32 8.76 7.00 15.46
CA PRO A 32 10.12 7.30 15.02
C PRO A 32 10.87 6.04 14.51
N VAL A 33 10.16 5.18 13.80
CA VAL A 33 10.67 4.01 13.05
C VAL A 33 10.37 4.11 11.55
N VAL A 34 9.56 5.09 11.16
CA VAL A 34 9.19 5.44 9.79
C VAL A 34 9.20 6.96 9.62
N TYR A 35 9.13 7.41 8.37
CA TYR A 35 9.08 8.83 8.00
C TYR A 35 7.70 9.15 7.40
N THR A 36 7.57 10.33 6.76
CA THR A 36 6.30 10.83 6.21
C THR A 36 5.64 9.87 5.23
N SER A 37 6.40 9.24 4.33
CA SER A 37 5.83 8.27 3.39
C SER A 37 5.46 6.98 4.13
N TYR A 38 4.26 6.49 3.86
CA TYR A 38 3.82 5.15 4.22
C TYR A 38 3.39 4.35 2.99
N ASP A 39 4.05 4.55 1.84
CA ASP A 39 3.78 3.79 0.60
C ASP A 39 3.82 2.27 0.83
N TYR A 40 4.71 1.84 1.73
CA TYR A 40 4.90 0.45 2.17
C TYR A 40 5.39 -0.47 1.04
N GLY A 41 5.66 0.06 -0.16
CA GLY A 41 5.78 -0.74 -1.37
C GLY A 41 4.52 -1.57 -1.60
N SER A 42 3.34 -1.07 -1.24
CA SER A 42 2.10 -1.85 -1.27
C SER A 42 1.56 -2.04 -2.70
N PRO A 43 0.57 -2.94 -2.92
CA PRO A 43 -0.09 -3.09 -4.21
C PRO A 43 -0.65 -1.80 -4.82
N ILE A 44 -1.07 -0.86 -3.98
CA ILE A 44 -1.54 0.47 -4.35
C ILE A 44 -0.59 1.50 -3.72
N THR A 45 0.06 2.33 -4.53
CA THR A 45 1.05 3.30 -4.05
C THR A 45 0.44 4.38 -3.15
N GLU A 46 1.29 5.14 -2.46
CA GLU A 46 0.89 6.34 -1.70
C GLU A 46 0.08 7.34 -2.57
N SER A 47 0.45 7.49 -3.84
CA SER A 47 -0.28 8.29 -4.84
C SER A 47 -1.48 7.57 -5.49
N ARG A 48 -1.90 6.43 -4.92
CA ARG A 48 -3.02 5.57 -5.32
C ARG A 48 -2.89 4.93 -6.71
N GLN A 49 -1.67 4.78 -7.21
CA GLN A 49 -1.39 4.11 -8.48
C GLN A 49 -1.35 2.59 -8.29
N LEU A 50 -1.77 1.84 -9.31
CA LEU A 50 -1.81 0.38 -9.26
C LEU A 50 -0.45 -0.20 -9.65
N THR A 51 0.13 -1.05 -8.81
CA THR A 51 1.39 -1.73 -9.09
C THR A 51 1.17 -3.12 -9.69
N THR A 52 2.24 -3.74 -10.19
CA THR A 52 2.19 -5.14 -10.68
C THR A 52 1.80 -6.15 -9.60
N LYS A 53 2.01 -5.84 -8.31
CA LYS A 53 1.56 -6.70 -7.20
C LYS A 53 0.04 -6.80 -7.13
N LEU A 54 -0.67 -5.71 -7.42
CA LEU A 54 -2.13 -5.70 -7.43
C LEU A 54 -2.70 -6.68 -8.45
N ASN A 55 -2.05 -6.86 -9.60
CA ASN A 55 -2.52 -7.79 -10.63
C ASN A 55 -2.61 -9.23 -10.10
N GLU A 56 -1.66 -9.67 -9.28
CA GLU A 56 -1.73 -10.99 -8.66
C GLU A 56 -2.82 -11.05 -7.56
N ASN A 57 -2.99 -9.99 -6.77
CA ASN A 57 -4.10 -9.90 -5.81
C ASN A 57 -5.46 -9.97 -6.53
N LYS A 58 -5.58 -9.29 -7.68
CA LYS A 58 -6.77 -9.29 -8.55
C LYS A 58 -7.08 -10.69 -9.07
N LEU A 59 -6.08 -11.40 -9.59
CA LEU A 59 -6.23 -12.79 -10.06
C LEU A 59 -6.75 -13.71 -8.96
N LEU A 60 -6.14 -13.68 -7.77
CA LEU A 60 -6.55 -14.51 -6.64
C LEU A 60 -7.93 -14.12 -6.12
N GLY A 61 -8.21 -12.81 -6.00
CA GLY A 61 -9.51 -12.32 -5.55
C GLY A 61 -10.66 -12.75 -6.46
N HIS A 62 -10.49 -12.61 -7.78
CA HIS A 62 -11.52 -13.04 -8.73
C HIS A 62 -11.69 -14.55 -8.79
N LEU A 63 -10.60 -15.32 -8.65
CA LEU A 63 -10.66 -16.78 -8.54
C LEU A 63 -11.49 -17.20 -7.33
N LEU A 64 -11.17 -16.67 -6.14
CA LEU A 64 -11.83 -17.05 -4.89
C LEU A 64 -13.31 -16.65 -4.87
N LEU A 65 -13.67 -15.52 -5.50
CA LEU A 65 -15.07 -15.12 -5.70
C LEU A 65 -15.81 -16.04 -6.68
N ALA A 66 -15.15 -16.49 -7.75
CA ALA A 66 -15.74 -17.37 -8.75
C ALA A 66 -15.85 -18.83 -8.29
N VAL A 67 -15.06 -19.24 -7.28
CA VAL A 67 -14.97 -20.62 -6.79
C VAL A 67 -15.17 -20.69 -5.27
N PRO A 68 -16.38 -20.41 -4.77
CA PRO A 68 -16.67 -20.42 -3.33
C PRO A 68 -16.42 -21.77 -2.67
N ASP A 69 -16.48 -22.88 -3.43
CA ASP A 69 -16.13 -24.23 -2.98
C ASP A 69 -14.73 -24.31 -2.31
N MET A 70 -13.81 -23.41 -2.64
CA MET A 70 -12.46 -23.36 -2.06
C MET A 70 -12.45 -23.02 -0.57
N ALA A 71 -13.52 -22.38 -0.06
CA ALA A 71 -13.63 -22.02 1.34
C ALA A 71 -13.93 -23.22 2.27
N GLN A 72 -14.36 -24.36 1.72
CA GLN A 72 -14.69 -25.55 2.49
C GLN A 72 -13.88 -26.73 1.97
N THR A 73 -12.60 -26.83 2.35
CA THR A 73 -11.72 -27.87 1.82
C THR A 73 -10.81 -28.52 2.87
N ASP A 74 -10.61 -29.82 2.72
CA ASP A 74 -9.69 -30.62 3.52
C ASP A 74 -8.39 -30.88 2.76
N ALA A 75 -7.26 -30.89 3.47
CA ALA A 75 -5.98 -31.23 2.87
C ALA A 75 -5.94 -32.72 2.48
N PHE A 76 -5.30 -33.04 1.36
CA PHE A 76 -5.04 -34.42 0.96
C PHE A 76 -3.66 -34.56 0.30
N VAL A 77 -3.15 -35.79 0.22
CA VAL A 77 -1.85 -36.08 -0.38
C VAL A 77 -1.95 -36.03 -1.90
N ALA A 78 -1.21 -35.10 -2.52
CA ALA A 78 -1.00 -35.02 -3.96
C ALA A 78 0.49 -35.22 -4.29
N GLN A 79 0.79 -35.53 -5.55
CA GLN A 79 2.15 -35.83 -6.01
C GLN A 79 2.48 -35.09 -7.31
N VAL A 80 3.75 -34.76 -7.47
CA VAL A 80 4.36 -34.38 -8.75
C VAL A 80 4.85 -35.66 -9.41
N ALA A 81 4.46 -35.93 -10.66
CA ALA A 81 4.70 -37.23 -11.27
C ALA A 81 6.18 -37.49 -11.60
N ASN A 82 6.91 -36.45 -12.00
CA ASN A 82 8.21 -36.60 -12.68
C ASN A 82 9.23 -35.49 -12.35
N ASN A 83 9.00 -34.67 -11.31
CA ASN A 83 9.95 -33.62 -10.92
C ASN A 83 10.01 -33.45 -9.39
N ALA A 84 11.13 -33.86 -8.79
CA ALA A 84 11.35 -33.81 -7.34
C ALA A 84 11.81 -32.43 -6.82
N VAL A 85 12.16 -31.49 -7.70
CA VAL A 85 12.48 -30.10 -7.32
C VAL A 85 11.22 -29.37 -6.87
N LEU A 86 10.06 -29.80 -7.35
CA LEU A 86 8.77 -29.23 -7.04
C LEU A 86 8.12 -29.89 -5.83
N GLN A 87 7.28 -29.13 -5.15
CA GLN A 87 6.34 -29.63 -4.17
C GLN A 87 4.92 -29.24 -4.54
N VAL A 88 3.97 -30.01 -4.04
CA VAL A 88 2.54 -29.78 -4.21
C VAL A 88 1.82 -29.83 -2.87
N ARG A 89 0.94 -28.87 -2.64
CA ARG A 89 -0.10 -28.94 -1.59
C ARG A 89 -1.45 -28.97 -2.27
N ALA A 90 -2.36 -29.79 -1.76
CA ALA A 90 -3.65 -29.98 -2.37
C ALA A 90 -4.77 -30.00 -1.34
N ARG A 91 -5.93 -29.50 -1.75
CA ARG A 91 -7.14 -29.52 -0.94
C ARG A 91 -8.35 -29.93 -1.76
N ARG A 92 -9.32 -30.57 -1.13
CA ARG A 92 -10.56 -31.05 -1.75
C ARG A 92 -11.75 -30.64 -0.91
N ASN A 93 -12.81 -30.18 -1.56
CA ASN A 93 -14.10 -29.95 -0.95
C ASN A 93 -14.79 -31.32 -0.73
N PRO A 94 -15.07 -31.73 0.53
CA PRO A 94 -15.65 -33.05 0.81
C PRO A 94 -17.10 -33.19 0.33
N THR A 95 -17.80 -32.07 0.10
CA THR A 95 -19.20 -32.04 -0.34
C THR A 95 -19.30 -32.06 -1.86
N THR A 96 -18.55 -31.21 -2.56
CA THR A 96 -18.67 -31.06 -4.02
C THR A 96 -17.66 -31.91 -4.80
N GLY A 97 -16.58 -32.34 -4.15
CA GLY A 97 -15.47 -33.07 -4.77
C GLY A 97 -14.51 -32.18 -5.57
N MET A 98 -14.78 -30.86 -5.65
CA MET A 98 -13.84 -29.88 -6.21
C MET A 98 -12.50 -30.02 -5.52
N GLU A 99 -11.41 -30.06 -6.28
CA GLU A 99 -10.07 -30.02 -5.72
C GLU A 99 -9.21 -28.97 -6.39
N PHE A 100 -8.26 -28.44 -5.62
CA PHE A 100 -7.21 -27.59 -6.14
C PHE A 100 -5.84 -28.04 -5.66
N ARG A 101 -4.83 -27.78 -6.48
CA ARG A 101 -3.44 -28.17 -6.24
C ARG A 101 -2.52 -26.99 -6.50
N VAL A 102 -1.71 -26.63 -5.49
CA VAL A 102 -0.74 -25.55 -5.57
C VAL A 102 0.65 -26.15 -5.72
N PHE A 103 1.25 -25.93 -6.89
CA PHE A 103 2.61 -26.34 -7.23
C PHE A 103 3.56 -25.15 -7.04
N ARG A 104 4.74 -25.42 -6.50
CA ARG A 104 5.85 -24.45 -6.42
C ARG A 104 7.18 -25.18 -6.30
N ASN A 105 8.28 -24.46 -6.51
CA ASN A 105 9.60 -24.95 -6.14
C ASN A 105 9.65 -25.30 -4.64
N SER A 106 10.32 -26.42 -4.33
CA SER A 106 10.52 -26.90 -2.95
C SER A 106 11.17 -25.82 -2.08
N ILE A 107 12.17 -25.14 -2.65
CA ILE A 107 12.83 -23.98 -2.06
C ILE A 107 12.36 -22.70 -2.78
N ALA A 108 11.84 -21.74 -2.02
CA ALA A 108 11.21 -20.53 -2.57
C ALA A 108 12.16 -19.60 -3.34
N THR A 109 13.47 -19.73 -3.15
CA THR A 109 14.49 -18.90 -3.81
C THR A 109 14.89 -19.42 -5.20
N ILE A 110 14.54 -20.66 -5.55
CA ILE A 110 14.84 -21.27 -6.86
C ILE A 110 14.23 -20.42 -7.98
N SER A 111 15.08 -20.05 -8.94
CA SER A 111 14.75 -19.20 -10.08
C SER A 111 14.80 -19.92 -11.43
N SER A 112 15.11 -21.22 -11.46
CA SER A 112 15.02 -22.03 -12.68
C SER A 112 13.55 -22.24 -13.09
N THR A 113 13.34 -22.42 -14.39
CA THR A 113 12.06 -22.90 -14.92
C THR A 113 12.05 -24.41 -14.87
N GLU A 114 11.00 -24.97 -14.29
CA GLU A 114 10.76 -26.40 -14.17
C GLU A 114 9.65 -26.84 -15.12
N THR A 115 9.68 -28.11 -15.52
CA THR A 115 8.55 -28.75 -16.20
C THR A 115 8.12 -30.00 -15.45
N PHE A 116 6.83 -30.31 -15.47
CA PHE A 116 6.28 -31.45 -14.73
C PHE A 116 4.93 -31.92 -15.26
N HIS A 117 4.51 -33.10 -14.78
CA HIS A 117 3.14 -33.59 -14.86
C HIS A 117 2.55 -33.69 -13.45
N ALA A 118 1.27 -33.36 -13.30
CA ALA A 118 0.55 -33.54 -12.04
C ALA A 118 -0.04 -34.96 -11.98
N ALA A 119 0.25 -35.72 -10.92
CA ALA A 119 -0.18 -37.11 -10.83
C ALA A 119 -1.59 -37.25 -10.24
N ASN A 120 -2.34 -38.26 -10.67
CA ASN A 120 -3.62 -38.67 -10.04
C ASN A 120 -4.67 -37.56 -9.96
N VAL A 121 -4.89 -36.80 -11.03
CA VAL A 121 -5.86 -35.68 -11.09
C VAL A 121 -7.13 -36.14 -11.80
N ALA A 122 -8.31 -35.98 -11.20
CA ALA A 122 -9.61 -36.26 -11.83
C ALA A 122 -9.72 -37.61 -12.59
N GLY A 123 -9.11 -38.67 -12.06
CA GLY A 123 -9.11 -40.01 -12.69
C GLY A 123 -8.08 -40.21 -13.80
N TYR A 124 -7.14 -39.28 -13.97
CA TYR A 124 -5.97 -39.40 -14.84
C TYR A 124 -4.73 -39.71 -14.02
N ALA A 125 -3.89 -40.64 -14.51
CA ALA A 125 -2.64 -41.00 -13.83
C ALA A 125 -1.64 -39.83 -13.80
N ALA A 126 -1.60 -39.05 -14.88
CA ALA A 126 -0.80 -37.83 -15.01
C ALA A 126 -1.53 -36.83 -15.92
N ILE A 127 -1.35 -35.53 -15.72
CA ILE A 127 -1.76 -34.49 -16.68
C ILE A 127 -0.57 -33.56 -16.97
N PRO A 128 -0.41 -33.03 -18.20
CA PRO A 128 -1.32 -33.15 -19.34
C PRO A 128 -1.34 -34.53 -20.03
N GLN A 129 -2.26 -34.74 -20.98
CA GLN A 129 -2.46 -35.95 -21.78
C GLN A 129 -1.95 -35.84 -23.21
N GLU A 130 -1.85 -34.63 -23.76
CA GLU A 130 -1.30 -34.41 -25.09
C GLU A 130 0.18 -34.86 -25.15
N PRO A 131 0.54 -35.81 -26.05
CA PRO A 131 1.90 -36.31 -26.13
C PRO A 131 2.94 -35.21 -26.37
N GLY A 132 4.06 -35.27 -25.64
CA GLY A 132 5.14 -34.29 -25.77
C GLY A 132 4.90 -32.96 -25.06
N THR A 133 3.80 -32.82 -24.31
CA THR A 133 3.52 -31.61 -23.52
C THR A 133 3.83 -31.80 -22.03
N SER A 134 3.93 -30.70 -21.29
CA SER A 134 4.12 -30.69 -19.83
C SER A 134 3.65 -29.35 -19.25
N ILE A 135 3.40 -29.30 -17.94
CA ILE A 135 3.16 -28.04 -17.23
C ILE A 135 4.51 -27.37 -16.99
N SER A 136 4.64 -26.10 -17.37
CA SER A 136 5.84 -25.30 -17.09
C SER A 136 5.62 -24.41 -15.87
N LEU A 137 6.58 -24.38 -14.92
CA LEU A 137 6.58 -23.49 -13.77
C LEU A 137 7.84 -22.62 -13.80
N GLN A 138 7.67 -21.30 -13.89
CA GLN A 138 8.81 -20.38 -13.88
C GLN A 138 9.47 -20.29 -12.50
N GLY A 139 10.70 -19.76 -12.49
CA GLY A 139 11.40 -19.40 -11.26
C GLY A 139 10.59 -18.45 -10.40
N ARG A 140 10.54 -18.72 -9.09
CA ARG A 140 9.74 -17.94 -8.11
C ARG A 140 8.26 -17.76 -8.53
N ASP A 141 7.70 -18.77 -9.18
CA ASP A 141 6.28 -18.87 -9.50
C ASP A 141 5.59 -19.96 -8.66
N SER A 142 4.26 -19.90 -8.65
CA SER A 142 3.41 -20.96 -8.12
C SER A 142 2.14 -21.04 -8.96
N LYS A 143 1.71 -22.25 -9.30
CA LYS A 143 0.48 -22.51 -10.06
C LYS A 143 -0.57 -23.18 -9.21
N LEU A 144 -1.80 -22.66 -9.26
CA LEU A 144 -2.99 -23.24 -8.66
C LEU A 144 -3.83 -23.87 -9.77
N LEU A 145 -3.88 -25.20 -9.81
CA LEU A 145 -4.65 -25.96 -10.77
C LEU A 145 -5.96 -26.44 -10.14
N LEU A 146 -7.06 -26.37 -10.90
CA LEU A 146 -8.39 -26.78 -10.46
C LEU A 146 -8.84 -28.06 -11.16
N ALA A 147 -9.61 -28.88 -10.44
CA ALA A 147 -10.24 -30.09 -10.94
C ALA A 147 -11.60 -30.35 -10.26
N ASN A 148 -12.45 -31.14 -10.91
CA ASN A 148 -13.77 -31.55 -10.43
C ASN A 148 -14.70 -30.38 -10.05
N LEU A 149 -14.61 -29.25 -10.73
CA LEU A 149 -15.38 -28.04 -10.39
C LEU A 149 -16.65 -27.94 -11.25
N ALA A 150 -17.82 -27.91 -10.61
CA ALA A 150 -19.07 -27.58 -11.28
C ALA A 150 -19.23 -26.05 -11.40
N PHE A 151 -19.74 -25.57 -12.54
CA PHE A 151 -20.01 -24.17 -12.77
C PHE A 151 -21.50 -23.87 -12.54
N ALA A 152 -21.81 -22.62 -12.21
CA ALA A 152 -23.19 -22.21 -11.92
C ALA A 152 -24.13 -22.35 -13.14
N GLY A 153 -23.61 -22.18 -14.36
CA GLY A 153 -24.35 -22.36 -15.61
C GLY A 153 -24.35 -23.80 -16.14
N GLY A 154 -23.92 -24.78 -15.35
CA GLY A 154 -24.13 -26.21 -15.62
C GLY A 154 -23.02 -26.92 -16.39
N HIS A 155 -21.93 -26.23 -16.75
CA HIS A 155 -20.71 -26.89 -17.20
C HIS A 155 -19.93 -27.49 -16.00
N LYS A 156 -19.00 -28.40 -16.27
CA LYS A 156 -18.12 -28.96 -15.23
C LYS A 156 -16.69 -29.10 -15.76
N LEU A 157 -15.75 -28.50 -15.05
CA LEU A 157 -14.32 -28.69 -15.26
C LEU A 157 -13.89 -30.03 -14.68
N VAL A 158 -13.35 -30.90 -15.52
CA VAL A 158 -12.69 -32.13 -15.07
C VAL A 158 -11.31 -31.77 -14.52
N TYR A 159 -10.49 -31.05 -15.31
CA TYR A 159 -9.28 -30.36 -14.84
C TYR A 159 -8.86 -29.25 -15.82
N SER A 160 -8.01 -28.34 -15.36
CA SER A 160 -7.23 -27.45 -16.21
C SER A 160 -5.76 -27.43 -15.77
N THR A 161 -4.82 -27.43 -16.72
CA THR A 161 -3.40 -27.12 -16.47
C THR A 161 -3.11 -25.62 -16.52
N SER A 162 -4.08 -24.81 -16.98
CA SER A 162 -4.08 -23.35 -16.90
C SER A 162 -4.71 -22.90 -15.59
N GLU A 163 -4.31 -21.73 -15.10
CA GLU A 163 -4.94 -21.15 -13.92
C GLU A 163 -6.25 -20.48 -14.31
N VAL A 164 -7.25 -20.52 -13.42
CA VAL A 164 -8.54 -19.87 -13.63
C VAL A 164 -8.47 -18.46 -13.04
N MET A 165 -8.82 -17.43 -13.83
CA MET A 165 -9.00 -16.07 -13.32
C MET A 165 -10.43 -15.85 -12.80
N THR A 166 -11.43 -16.26 -13.58
CA THR A 166 -12.84 -16.10 -13.22
C THR A 166 -13.71 -17.08 -14.02
N ILE A 167 -14.90 -17.37 -13.48
CA ILE A 167 -15.98 -18.12 -14.12
C ILE A 167 -17.24 -17.29 -13.89
N MET A 168 -18.02 -17.04 -14.94
CA MET A 168 -19.20 -16.19 -14.86
C MET A 168 -20.26 -16.58 -15.88
N THR A 169 -21.52 -16.33 -15.54
CA THR A 169 -22.63 -16.45 -16.50
C THR A 169 -22.92 -15.09 -17.11
N VAL A 170 -22.86 -14.99 -18.43
CA VAL A 170 -23.15 -13.76 -19.19
C VAL A 170 -24.29 -14.06 -20.16
N GLY A 171 -25.51 -13.69 -19.78
CA GLY A 171 -26.71 -13.92 -20.58
C GLY A 171 -26.94 -15.42 -20.84
N PRO A 172 -26.96 -15.88 -22.11
CA PRO A 172 -27.17 -17.29 -22.44
C PRO A 172 -25.90 -18.15 -22.35
N ARG A 173 -24.72 -17.57 -22.07
CA ARG A 173 -23.43 -18.29 -22.06
C ARG A 173 -22.80 -18.31 -20.67
N GLU A 174 -21.96 -19.30 -20.42
CA GLU A 174 -20.90 -19.16 -19.42
C GLU A 174 -19.59 -18.72 -20.06
N ILE A 175 -18.76 -18.05 -19.28
CA ILE A 175 -17.39 -17.66 -19.64
C ILE A 175 -16.46 -18.20 -18.57
N ILE A 176 -15.36 -18.83 -19.00
CA ILE A 176 -14.21 -19.14 -18.14
C ILE A 176 -12.97 -18.48 -18.73
N VAL A 177 -12.22 -17.76 -17.89
CA VAL A 177 -10.95 -17.15 -18.29
C VAL A 177 -9.79 -17.99 -17.75
N LEU A 178 -9.01 -18.56 -18.66
CA LEU A 178 -7.86 -19.42 -18.38
C LEU A 178 -6.57 -18.69 -18.73
N TYR A 179 -5.62 -18.67 -17.81
CA TYR A 179 -4.36 -17.96 -18.00
C TYR A 179 -3.12 -18.78 -17.63
N ALA A 180 -2.03 -18.44 -18.30
CA ALA A 180 -0.68 -18.86 -17.97
C ALA A 180 0.32 -17.83 -18.51
N GLU A 181 1.61 -18.12 -18.42
CA GLU A 181 2.64 -17.26 -19.02
C GLU A 181 2.64 -17.46 -20.54
N ALA A 182 3.00 -16.41 -21.29
CA ALA A 182 3.12 -16.50 -22.74
C ALA A 182 4.15 -17.58 -23.14
N GLY A 183 3.84 -18.35 -24.18
CA GLY A 183 4.62 -19.49 -24.65
C GLY A 183 4.33 -20.81 -23.94
N GLN A 184 3.52 -20.82 -22.86
CA GLN A 184 3.14 -22.06 -22.19
C GLN A 184 1.99 -22.77 -22.92
N ALA A 185 2.08 -24.09 -23.01
CA ALA A 185 0.97 -24.93 -23.45
C ALA A 185 -0.06 -25.08 -22.33
N GLY A 186 -1.33 -25.20 -22.70
CA GLY A 186 -2.45 -25.46 -21.81
C GLY A 186 -3.32 -26.60 -22.30
N GLU A 187 -3.90 -27.33 -21.35
CA GLU A 187 -4.81 -28.44 -21.57
C GLU A 187 -5.96 -28.34 -20.56
N THR A 188 -7.20 -28.41 -21.06
CA THR A 188 -8.40 -28.36 -20.23
C THR A 188 -9.38 -29.42 -20.68
N VAL A 189 -9.94 -30.16 -19.72
CA VAL A 189 -11.01 -31.12 -19.98
C VAL A 189 -12.30 -30.67 -19.32
N LEU A 190 -13.37 -30.60 -20.11
CA LEU A 190 -14.72 -30.28 -19.66
C LEU A 190 -15.60 -31.52 -19.77
N ALA A 191 -16.40 -31.80 -18.75
CA ALA A 191 -17.33 -32.92 -18.79
C ALA A 191 -18.37 -32.70 -19.89
N ALA A 192 -18.47 -33.66 -20.82
CA ALA A 192 -19.31 -33.54 -21.98
C ALA A 192 -19.66 -34.91 -22.58
N GLY A 193 -20.75 -34.96 -23.36
CA GLY A 193 -21.13 -36.15 -24.12
C GLY A 193 -20.41 -36.26 -25.46
N ALA A 194 -20.66 -37.35 -26.19
CA ALA A 194 -20.01 -37.64 -27.47
C ALA A 194 -20.33 -36.64 -28.61
N THR A 195 -21.30 -35.75 -28.43
CA THR A 195 -21.70 -34.73 -29.42
C THR A 195 -21.09 -33.36 -29.16
N ALA A 196 -20.27 -33.22 -28.13
CA ALA A 196 -19.64 -31.95 -27.79
C ALA A 196 -18.62 -31.52 -28.85
N THR A 197 -18.56 -30.22 -29.10
CA THR A 197 -17.66 -29.63 -30.09
C THR A 197 -16.97 -28.40 -29.53
N ALA A 198 -15.78 -28.09 -30.05
CA ALA A 198 -15.06 -26.86 -29.75
C ALA A 198 -14.64 -26.16 -31.04
N THR A 199 -14.65 -24.84 -31.05
CA THR A 199 -14.28 -24.03 -32.21
C THR A 199 -13.52 -22.79 -31.76
N SER A 200 -12.30 -22.61 -32.26
CA SER A 200 -11.57 -21.34 -32.12
C SER A 200 -12.27 -20.27 -32.93
N LEU A 201 -12.60 -19.14 -32.29
CA LEU A 201 -13.34 -18.04 -32.91
C LEU A 201 -12.43 -16.87 -33.33
N LEU A 202 -11.11 -17.00 -33.15
CA LEU A 202 -10.13 -16.03 -33.62
C LEU A 202 -9.57 -16.47 -34.99
N PRO A 203 -9.84 -15.74 -36.09
CA PRO A 203 -9.27 -16.03 -37.40
C PRO A 203 -7.74 -15.95 -37.35
N ASN A 204 -7.05 -16.95 -37.91
CA ASN A 204 -5.58 -17.07 -37.85
C ASN A 204 -5.01 -16.97 -36.42
N GLY A 205 -5.81 -17.37 -35.42
CA GLY A 205 -5.41 -17.36 -34.02
C GLY A 205 -4.40 -18.46 -33.67
N PRO A 206 -3.94 -18.49 -32.41
CA PRO A 206 -3.01 -19.51 -31.94
C PRO A 206 -3.53 -20.94 -32.14
N ALA A 207 -2.62 -21.90 -32.24
CA ALA A 207 -2.98 -23.30 -32.43
C ALA A 207 -3.91 -23.78 -31.30
N THR A 208 -5.01 -24.41 -31.69
CA THR A 208 -5.96 -25.06 -30.78
C THR A 208 -6.45 -26.33 -31.41
N SER A 209 -6.48 -27.40 -30.63
CA SER A 209 -7.09 -28.66 -31.03
C SER A 209 -8.09 -29.12 -29.97
N PHE A 210 -9.04 -29.95 -30.39
CA PHE A 210 -9.93 -30.62 -29.46
C PHE A 210 -10.03 -32.10 -29.81
N SER A 211 -10.28 -32.90 -28.79
CA SER A 211 -10.56 -34.33 -28.92
C SER A 211 -11.58 -34.73 -27.87
N LEU A 212 -12.43 -35.70 -28.20
CA LEU A 212 -13.21 -36.38 -27.17
C LEU A 212 -12.27 -37.30 -26.38
N ASP A 213 -12.41 -37.25 -25.07
CA ASP A 213 -11.64 -37.99 -24.09
C ASP A 213 -12.61 -38.78 -23.18
N LYS A 214 -12.09 -39.74 -22.42
CA LYS A 214 -12.87 -40.64 -21.55
C LYS A 214 -13.79 -39.92 -20.57
N ASN A 215 -13.45 -38.67 -20.20
CA ASN A 215 -14.18 -37.87 -19.23
C ASN A 215 -14.83 -36.60 -19.84
N GLY A 216 -14.83 -36.44 -21.16
CA GLY A 216 -15.51 -35.32 -21.84
C GLY A 216 -14.75 -34.76 -23.04
N ILE A 217 -14.79 -33.45 -23.26
CA ILE A 217 -14.06 -32.77 -24.34
C ILE A 217 -12.74 -32.20 -23.81
N ARG A 218 -11.62 -32.60 -24.41
CA ARG A 218 -10.28 -32.07 -24.13
C ARG A 218 -9.94 -30.99 -25.13
N LEU A 219 -9.45 -29.86 -24.62
CA LEU A 219 -8.94 -28.72 -25.36
C LEU A 219 -7.44 -28.62 -25.13
N ASN A 220 -6.65 -28.54 -26.20
CA ASN A 220 -5.23 -28.21 -26.16
C ASN A 220 -5.01 -26.87 -26.85
N TYR A 221 -4.25 -25.98 -26.22
CA TYR A 221 -4.04 -24.61 -26.72
C TYR A 221 -2.69 -24.05 -26.24
N ALA A 222 -2.29 -22.91 -26.80
CA ALA A 222 -1.09 -22.19 -26.39
C ALA A 222 -1.43 -20.79 -25.87
N HIS A 223 -0.84 -20.41 -24.73
CA HIS A 223 -0.92 -19.05 -24.23
C HIS A 223 -0.01 -18.15 -25.06
N THR A 224 -0.58 -17.23 -25.83
CA THR A 224 0.16 -16.34 -26.73
C THR A 224 0.20 -14.93 -26.17
N SER A 225 1.34 -14.25 -26.32
CA SER A 225 1.56 -12.91 -25.76
C SER A 225 0.50 -11.92 -26.23
N ASP A 226 -0.06 -11.16 -25.28
CA ASP A 226 -1.08 -10.11 -25.48
C ASP A 226 -2.31 -10.54 -26.32
N THR A 227 -2.60 -11.85 -26.33
CA THR A 227 -3.67 -12.43 -27.14
C THR A 227 -4.81 -12.92 -26.28
N LEU A 228 -6.04 -12.50 -26.61
CA LEU A 228 -7.26 -13.11 -26.11
C LEU A 228 -7.77 -14.10 -27.15
N GLN A 229 -7.66 -15.39 -26.84
CA GLN A 229 -8.11 -16.47 -27.71
C GLN A 229 -9.46 -17.03 -27.22
N PRO A 230 -10.56 -16.79 -27.94
CA PRO A 230 -11.87 -17.33 -27.62
C PRO A 230 -12.08 -18.71 -28.27
N ILE A 231 -12.43 -19.70 -27.45
CA ILE A 231 -12.82 -21.05 -27.89
C ILE A 231 -14.26 -21.27 -27.45
N LEU A 232 -15.17 -21.46 -28.40
CA LEU A 232 -16.57 -21.76 -28.12
C LEU A 232 -16.75 -23.27 -28.01
N VAL A 233 -17.28 -23.72 -26.86
CA VAL A 233 -17.62 -25.10 -26.59
C VAL A 233 -19.14 -25.24 -26.58
N LYS A 234 -19.65 -26.19 -27.38
CA LYS A 234 -21.08 -26.51 -27.48
C LYS A 234 -21.34 -27.96 -27.11
N GLY A 235 -22.53 -28.25 -26.59
CA GLY A 235 -22.93 -29.60 -26.20
C GLY A 235 -22.19 -30.14 -24.97
N ALA A 236 -21.45 -29.28 -24.27
CA ALA A 236 -20.94 -29.54 -22.93
C ALA A 236 -21.90 -28.94 -21.90
N GLY A 237 -22.03 -29.53 -20.72
CA GLY A 237 -22.88 -29.01 -19.64
C GLY A 237 -24.34 -29.47 -19.68
N THR A 238 -24.98 -29.40 -18.50
CA THR A 238 -26.32 -29.97 -18.26
C THR A 238 -27.47 -28.98 -18.47
N ALA A 239 -27.17 -27.68 -18.50
CA ALA A 239 -28.16 -26.62 -18.65
C ALA A 239 -28.36 -26.13 -20.10
N GLY A 240 -27.68 -26.76 -21.07
CA GLY A 240 -27.79 -26.40 -22.50
C GLY A 240 -27.19 -25.04 -22.88
N ARG A 241 -26.35 -24.45 -22.01
CA ARG A 241 -25.60 -23.21 -22.30
C ARG A 241 -24.38 -23.53 -23.14
N ASP A 242 -23.97 -22.56 -23.96
CA ASP A 242 -22.64 -22.58 -24.58
C ASP A 242 -21.61 -22.07 -23.57
N LEU A 243 -20.39 -22.62 -23.60
CA LEU A 243 -19.25 -22.13 -22.82
C LEU A 243 -18.26 -21.42 -23.74
N LEU A 244 -17.90 -20.18 -23.38
CA LEU A 244 -16.80 -19.46 -24.00
C LEU A 244 -15.56 -19.58 -23.11
N VAL A 245 -14.56 -20.31 -23.58
CA VAL A 245 -13.26 -20.42 -22.93
C VAL A 245 -12.36 -19.32 -23.50
N LEU A 246 -11.98 -18.36 -22.65
CA LEU A 246 -11.05 -17.29 -23.01
C LEU A 246 -9.65 -17.66 -22.51
N VAL A 247 -8.79 -18.07 -23.44
CA VAL A 247 -7.38 -18.39 -23.18
C VAL A 247 -6.56 -17.12 -23.35
N VAL A 248 -5.83 -16.74 -22.31
CA VAL A 248 -5.08 -15.48 -22.25
C VAL A 248 -3.70 -15.68 -21.64
N ASP A 249 -2.73 -14.79 -21.93
CA ASP A 249 -1.50 -14.72 -21.14
C ASP A 249 -1.68 -13.83 -19.90
N ARG A 250 -0.70 -13.82 -19.00
CA ARG A 250 -0.72 -12.94 -17.82
C ARG A 250 -0.84 -11.46 -18.20
N THR A 251 -0.28 -11.03 -19.33
CA THR A 251 -0.39 -9.63 -19.78
C THR A 251 -1.85 -9.22 -19.98
N VAL A 252 -2.62 -10.02 -20.71
CA VAL A 252 -4.05 -9.75 -20.94
C VAL A 252 -4.86 -9.78 -19.65
N THR A 253 -4.50 -10.62 -18.66
CA THR A 253 -5.21 -10.61 -17.36
C THR A 253 -5.14 -9.27 -16.63
N THR A 254 -4.09 -8.46 -16.88
CA THR A 254 -4.00 -7.10 -16.31
C THR A 254 -5.07 -6.16 -16.87
N GLN A 255 -5.52 -6.42 -18.10
CA GLN A 255 -6.51 -5.62 -18.82
C GLN A 255 -7.95 -6.06 -18.55
N LEU A 256 -8.17 -7.25 -17.96
CA LEU A 256 -9.48 -7.84 -17.74
C LEU A 256 -10.06 -7.48 -16.37
N TRP A 257 -11.35 -7.16 -16.35
CA TRP A 257 -12.12 -6.74 -15.18
C TRP A 257 -13.52 -7.35 -15.19
N PRO A 258 -13.79 -8.36 -14.35
CA PRO A 258 -15.14 -8.76 -14.00
C PRO A 258 -15.80 -7.61 -13.22
N ALA A 259 -16.87 -7.05 -13.78
CA ALA A 259 -17.52 -5.85 -13.31
C ALA A 259 -18.97 -6.13 -12.86
N ARG A 260 -19.48 -5.21 -12.04
CA ARG A 260 -20.84 -5.24 -11.47
C ARG A 260 -21.43 -3.84 -11.48
N ALA A 261 -22.74 -3.78 -11.32
CA ALA A 261 -23.44 -2.52 -11.18
C ALA A 261 -22.95 -1.74 -9.94
N PRO A 262 -22.99 -0.39 -9.97
CA PRO A 262 -22.72 0.42 -8.80
C PRO A 262 -23.60 0.00 -7.61
N GLY A 263 -22.99 -0.18 -6.42
CA GLY A 263 -23.72 -0.56 -5.20
C GLY A 263 -24.06 -2.05 -5.07
N SER A 264 -23.65 -2.91 -6.02
CA SER A 264 -23.78 -4.37 -5.86
C SER A 264 -23.01 -4.89 -4.65
N ASP A 265 -23.52 -5.98 -4.05
CA ASP A 265 -22.79 -6.74 -3.02
C ASP A 265 -21.43 -7.20 -3.60
N PRO A 266 -20.29 -6.91 -2.94
CA PRO A 266 -18.97 -7.29 -3.44
C PRO A 266 -18.79 -8.81 -3.61
N THR A 267 -19.59 -9.63 -2.92
CA THR A 267 -19.58 -11.09 -2.99
C THR A 267 -20.47 -11.67 -4.09
N SER A 268 -21.37 -10.87 -4.67
CA SER A 268 -22.23 -11.32 -5.77
C SER A 268 -21.41 -11.72 -7.00
N PRO A 269 -21.80 -12.71 -7.81
CA PRO A 269 -21.08 -13.03 -9.04
C PRO A 269 -21.15 -11.86 -10.04
N PRO A 270 -20.03 -11.48 -10.69
CA PRO A 270 -20.07 -10.52 -11.79
C PRO A 270 -20.80 -11.09 -13.01
N ASP A 271 -21.39 -10.23 -13.82
CA ASP A 271 -22.14 -10.57 -15.03
C ASP A 271 -21.67 -9.79 -16.29
N ILE A 272 -20.66 -8.92 -16.12
CA ILE A 272 -20.01 -8.16 -17.19
C ILE A 272 -18.50 -8.40 -17.12
N LEU A 273 -17.86 -8.76 -18.23
CA LEU A 273 -16.40 -8.78 -18.33
C LEU A 273 -15.96 -7.64 -19.25
N VAL A 274 -15.06 -6.79 -18.76
CA VAL A 274 -14.50 -5.68 -19.53
C VAL A 274 -13.01 -5.90 -19.73
N ARG A 275 -12.51 -5.63 -20.94
CA ARG A 275 -11.09 -5.56 -21.27
C ARG A 275 -10.73 -4.16 -21.74
N GLY A 276 -9.55 -3.67 -21.35
CA GLY A 276 -8.93 -2.47 -21.93
C GLY A 276 -8.59 -1.40 -20.90
N PRO A 277 -9.57 -0.84 -20.16
CA PRO A 277 -9.32 0.19 -19.16
C PRO A 277 -8.27 -0.20 -18.12
N GLN A 278 -7.51 0.78 -17.61
CA GLN A 278 -6.52 0.56 -16.55
C GLN A 278 -7.19 0.07 -15.26
N LEU A 279 -8.40 0.57 -14.98
CA LEU A 279 -9.26 0.14 -13.89
C LEU A 279 -10.72 0.23 -14.32
N VAL A 280 -11.52 -0.77 -13.99
CA VAL A 280 -13.00 -0.67 -14.07
C VAL A 280 -13.55 -0.67 -12.66
N ARG A 281 -14.20 0.42 -12.27
CA ARG A 281 -14.78 0.60 -10.93
C ARG A 281 -16.17 -0.03 -10.83
N SER A 282 -16.97 0.13 -11.88
CA SER A 282 -18.31 -0.46 -11.98
C SER A 282 -18.78 -0.43 -13.43
N ALA A 283 -19.71 -1.33 -13.79
CA ALA A 283 -20.37 -1.36 -15.08
C ALA A 283 -21.81 -1.87 -14.95
N SER A 284 -22.72 -1.38 -15.77
CA SER A 284 -24.11 -1.86 -15.80
C SER A 284 -24.66 -1.81 -17.22
N VAL A 285 -25.60 -2.70 -17.53
CA VAL A 285 -26.30 -2.69 -18.82
C VAL A 285 -27.67 -2.07 -18.64
N SER A 286 -27.96 -1.00 -19.38
CA SER A 286 -29.29 -0.38 -19.41
C SER A 286 -30.31 -1.26 -20.15
N PRO A 287 -31.63 -1.07 -19.96
CA PRO A 287 -32.66 -1.80 -20.69
C PRO A 287 -32.57 -1.71 -22.22
N ARG A 288 -31.95 -0.64 -22.74
CA ARG A 288 -31.74 -0.45 -24.20
C ARG A 288 -30.44 -1.08 -24.72
N GLY A 289 -29.61 -1.65 -23.85
CA GLY A 289 -28.36 -2.32 -24.21
C GLY A 289 -27.11 -1.43 -24.17
N ALA A 290 -27.19 -0.19 -23.66
CA ALA A 290 -25.98 0.60 -23.41
C ALA A 290 -25.28 0.09 -22.15
N VAL A 291 -24.00 -0.26 -22.26
CA VAL A 291 -23.13 -0.59 -21.13
C VAL A 291 -22.51 0.71 -20.61
N SER A 292 -22.99 1.16 -19.45
CA SER A 292 -22.43 2.33 -18.77
C SER A 292 -21.40 1.88 -17.74
N MET A 293 -20.19 2.43 -17.80
CA MET A 293 -19.11 2.10 -16.87
C MET A 293 -18.40 3.34 -16.33
N VAL A 294 -17.92 3.20 -15.09
CA VAL A 294 -16.97 4.12 -14.47
C VAL A 294 -15.60 3.43 -14.50
N ALA A 295 -14.65 4.03 -15.19
CA ALA A 295 -13.35 3.41 -15.44
C ALA A 295 -12.23 4.46 -15.53
N ASP A 296 -11.00 4.05 -15.24
CA ASP A 296 -9.82 4.90 -15.37
C ASP A 296 -9.05 4.48 -16.61
N LEU A 297 -8.64 5.46 -17.41
CA LEU A 297 -7.92 5.28 -18.67
C LEU A 297 -6.56 5.96 -18.58
N ALA A 298 -5.50 5.24 -18.93
CA ALA A 298 -4.14 5.80 -19.00
C ALA A 298 -3.75 6.28 -20.41
N ALA A 299 -4.50 5.86 -21.43
CA ALA A 299 -4.26 6.18 -22.83
C ALA A 299 -5.56 6.00 -23.64
N ASP A 300 -5.53 6.37 -24.93
CA ASP A 300 -6.54 5.94 -25.90
C ASP A 300 -6.72 4.43 -25.83
N THR A 301 -7.96 3.99 -25.66
CA THR A 301 -8.26 2.61 -25.28
C THR A 301 -9.35 2.02 -26.16
N VAL A 302 -9.09 0.83 -26.70
CA VAL A 302 -10.13 -0.03 -27.23
C VAL A 302 -10.73 -0.80 -26.05
N VAL A 303 -12.01 -0.55 -25.78
CA VAL A 303 -12.77 -1.21 -24.72
C VAL A 303 -13.55 -2.36 -25.34
N GLU A 304 -13.34 -3.56 -24.81
CA GLU A 304 -14.10 -4.75 -25.18
C GLU A 304 -14.97 -5.20 -24.01
N VAL A 305 -16.24 -5.51 -24.27
CA VAL A 305 -17.22 -5.87 -23.24
C VAL A 305 -17.97 -7.14 -23.61
N PHE A 306 -17.98 -8.09 -22.69
CA PHE A 306 -18.86 -9.26 -22.69
C PHE A 306 -20.01 -8.97 -21.73
N ALA A 307 -21.19 -8.67 -22.26
CA ALA A 307 -22.38 -8.40 -21.47
C ALA A 307 -23.65 -8.77 -22.24
N ALA A 308 -24.64 -9.31 -21.54
CA ALA A 308 -25.89 -9.71 -22.14
C ALA A 308 -26.65 -8.51 -22.72
N GLY A 309 -27.04 -8.58 -24.00
CA GLY A 309 -27.82 -7.54 -24.66
C GLY A 309 -27.07 -6.22 -24.93
N ALA A 310 -25.73 -6.20 -24.80
CA ALA A 310 -24.92 -5.03 -25.08
C ALA A 310 -25.00 -4.60 -26.56
N LYS A 311 -25.15 -3.29 -26.78
CA LYS A 311 -25.31 -2.65 -28.10
C LYS A 311 -24.50 -1.36 -28.24
N ALA A 312 -24.10 -0.74 -27.13
CA ALA A 312 -23.30 0.47 -27.10
C ALA A 312 -22.46 0.51 -25.82
N ILE A 313 -21.37 1.28 -25.84
CA ILE A 313 -20.44 1.45 -24.70
C ILE A 313 -20.39 2.93 -24.31
N LEU A 314 -20.54 3.21 -23.02
CA LEU A 314 -20.45 4.54 -22.43
C LEU A 314 -19.47 4.49 -21.25
N VAL A 315 -18.33 5.18 -21.37
CA VAL A 315 -17.28 5.23 -20.34
C VAL A 315 -17.21 6.64 -19.78
N ASN A 316 -17.39 6.80 -18.47
CA ASN A 316 -17.37 8.11 -17.81
C ASN A 316 -18.24 9.17 -18.51
N GLN A 317 -19.45 8.78 -18.93
CA GLN A 317 -20.39 9.63 -19.70
C GLN A 317 -19.95 9.99 -21.13
N VAL A 318 -18.91 9.33 -21.67
CA VAL A 318 -18.45 9.50 -23.06
C VAL A 318 -18.77 8.24 -23.87
N TRP A 319 -19.44 8.41 -25.02
CA TRP A 319 -19.79 7.30 -25.91
C TRP A 319 -18.57 6.80 -26.66
N ALA A 320 -18.42 5.48 -26.74
CA ALA A 320 -17.41 4.87 -27.59
C ALA A 320 -17.72 5.10 -29.08
N THR A 321 -16.67 5.28 -29.87
CA THR A 321 -16.75 5.32 -31.34
C THR A 321 -16.34 3.98 -31.93
N ASN A 322 -16.55 3.78 -33.23
CA ASN A 322 -16.19 2.55 -33.96
C ASN A 322 -16.72 1.27 -33.29
N VAL A 323 -17.96 1.32 -32.82
CA VAL A 323 -18.57 0.23 -32.07
C VAL A 323 -18.87 -0.94 -33.02
N GLY A 324 -18.37 -2.12 -32.68
CA GLY A 324 -18.54 -3.35 -33.48
C GLY A 324 -18.66 -4.60 -32.62
N PHE A 325 -19.12 -5.69 -33.23
CA PHE A 325 -19.29 -6.98 -32.56
C PHE A 325 -18.20 -7.95 -33.00
N THR A 326 -17.67 -8.72 -32.05
CA THR A 326 -16.74 -9.81 -32.35
C THR A 326 -17.52 -11.07 -32.76
N ALA A 327 -16.85 -11.99 -33.46
CA ALA A 327 -17.43 -13.28 -33.83
C ALA A 327 -17.84 -14.14 -32.61
N TYR A 328 -17.30 -13.82 -31.43
CA TYR A 328 -17.55 -14.50 -30.17
C TYR A 328 -18.50 -13.74 -29.23
N GLY A 329 -19.12 -12.65 -29.71
CA GLY A 329 -20.28 -12.02 -29.08
C GLY A 329 -19.96 -10.95 -28.04
N SER A 330 -18.71 -10.50 -27.92
CA SER A 330 -18.38 -9.25 -27.24
C SER A 330 -18.65 -8.05 -28.15
N ILE A 331 -18.79 -6.87 -27.54
CA ILE A 331 -18.83 -5.59 -28.24
C ILE A 331 -17.52 -4.83 -27.97
N MET A 332 -16.96 -4.21 -28.99
CA MET A 332 -15.75 -3.40 -28.91
C MET A 332 -16.04 -1.97 -29.33
N GLY A 333 -15.34 -1.01 -28.74
CA GLY A 333 -15.42 0.40 -29.15
C GLY A 333 -14.19 1.17 -28.68
N PHE A 334 -13.93 2.30 -29.30
CA PHE A 334 -12.80 3.18 -28.99
C PHE A 334 -13.23 4.32 -28.06
N ILE A 335 -12.42 4.58 -27.04
CA ILE A 335 -12.55 5.73 -26.14
C ILE A 335 -11.20 6.47 -26.11
N ALA A 336 -11.25 7.78 -26.31
CA ALA A 336 -10.07 8.63 -26.16
C ALA A 336 -9.63 8.68 -24.69
N GLY A 337 -8.32 8.65 -24.47
CA GLY A 337 -7.71 8.77 -23.16
C GLY A 337 -7.80 10.19 -22.59
N PRO A 338 -7.17 10.44 -21.44
CA PRO A 338 -7.23 11.73 -20.75
C PRO A 338 -6.50 12.89 -21.49
N GLY A 339 -5.83 12.62 -22.61
CA GLY A 339 -5.03 13.61 -23.33
C GLY A 339 -3.70 13.94 -22.63
N SER A 340 -3.19 15.15 -22.84
CA SER A 340 -1.95 15.62 -22.21
C SER A 340 -2.16 16.00 -20.75
N ALA A 341 -1.15 15.75 -19.91
CA ALA A 341 -1.15 16.22 -18.52
C ALA A 341 -1.25 17.76 -18.45
N PRO A 342 -1.94 18.31 -17.45
CA PRO A 342 -2.00 19.76 -17.26
C PRO A 342 -0.62 20.32 -16.91
N THR A 343 -0.34 21.54 -17.34
CA THR A 343 0.86 22.28 -16.92
C THR A 343 0.75 22.64 -15.44
N LEU A 344 1.77 22.29 -14.66
CA LEU A 344 1.86 22.65 -13.25
C LEU A 344 2.48 24.05 -13.09
N PRO A 345 2.07 24.84 -12.06
CA PRO A 345 2.68 26.13 -11.79
C PRO A 345 4.15 26.00 -11.35
N SER A 346 4.96 27.04 -11.61
CA SER A 346 6.30 27.17 -11.02
C SER A 346 6.20 27.47 -9.52
N LEU A 347 7.20 27.02 -8.76
CA LEU A 347 7.34 27.26 -7.32
C LEU A 347 8.34 28.40 -7.04
N ASP A 348 8.22 29.52 -7.77
CA ASP A 348 9.19 30.65 -7.79
C ASP A 348 8.74 31.88 -6.99
N ARG A 349 7.49 31.91 -6.53
CA ARG A 349 6.89 33.02 -5.78
C ARG A 349 6.79 32.69 -4.29
N TRP A 350 7.85 33.02 -3.54
CA TRP A 350 7.93 32.80 -2.10
C TRP A 350 7.93 34.12 -1.33
N LYS A 351 7.35 34.07 -0.13
CA LYS A 351 7.42 35.11 0.89
C LYS A 351 8.11 34.56 2.12
N VAL A 352 8.89 35.41 2.79
CA VAL A 352 9.55 35.08 4.06
C VAL A 352 9.26 36.15 5.09
N VAL A 353 9.11 35.74 6.36
CA VAL A 353 8.99 36.68 7.48
C VAL A 353 10.27 37.53 7.54
N PRO A 354 10.19 38.87 7.65
CA PRO A 354 11.38 39.74 7.62
C PRO A 354 12.29 39.66 8.85
N ALA A 355 11.81 39.07 9.96
CA ALA A 355 12.54 38.97 11.22
C ALA A 355 13.52 37.77 11.26
N THR A 356 14.34 37.70 12.31
CA THR A 356 15.14 36.49 12.61
C THR A 356 14.21 35.28 12.65
N ALA A 357 14.68 34.14 12.12
CA ALA A 357 13.86 32.93 12.02
C ALA A 357 13.34 32.45 13.38
N GLU A 358 14.04 32.81 14.47
CA GLU A 358 13.71 32.50 15.86
C GLU A 358 13.66 33.79 16.70
N PRO A 359 12.53 34.53 16.70
CA PRO A 359 12.39 35.70 17.58
C PRO A 359 12.50 35.31 19.06
N GLU A 360 12.18 34.05 19.40
CA GLU A 360 12.36 33.48 20.74
C GLU A 360 13.82 33.38 21.19
N ALA A 361 14.81 33.61 20.33
CA ALA A 361 16.20 33.59 20.77
C ALA A 361 16.59 34.89 21.49
N ASP A 362 15.88 35.99 21.20
CA ASP A 362 16.15 37.31 21.75
C ASP A 362 15.85 37.35 23.27
N LEU A 363 16.73 37.99 24.03
CA LEU A 363 16.54 38.24 25.45
C LEU A 363 15.27 39.07 25.73
N ALA A 364 14.93 40.00 24.84
CA ALA A 364 13.76 40.87 24.97
C ALA A 364 12.42 40.21 24.58
N PHE A 365 12.44 38.97 24.06
CA PHE A 365 11.22 38.27 23.69
C PHE A 365 10.36 37.98 24.93
N ASP A 366 9.07 38.33 24.87
CA ASP A 366 8.12 38.12 25.96
C ASP A 366 7.60 36.67 25.98
N ASP A 367 8.09 35.89 26.94
CA ASP A 367 7.65 34.53 27.21
C ASP A 367 6.78 34.42 28.48
N SER A 368 6.17 35.53 28.93
CA SER A 368 5.29 35.55 30.12
C SER A 368 4.13 34.56 30.03
N ASN A 369 3.65 34.26 28.82
CA ASN A 369 2.57 33.31 28.56
C ASN A 369 3.05 31.86 28.38
N TRP A 370 4.35 31.58 28.47
CA TRP A 370 4.86 30.21 28.34
C TRP A 370 4.66 29.43 29.63
N GLN A 371 4.53 28.11 29.51
CA GLN A 371 4.30 27.25 30.64
C GLN A 371 5.59 27.08 31.44
N VAL A 372 5.54 27.39 32.74
CA VAL A 372 6.70 27.21 33.64
C VAL A 372 6.94 25.72 33.89
N CYS A 373 8.20 25.29 33.75
CA CYS A 373 8.61 23.93 34.07
C CYS A 373 8.76 23.75 35.58
N ASN A 374 7.70 23.37 36.28
CA ASN A 374 7.67 23.24 37.74
C ASN A 374 7.20 21.85 38.25
N LYS A 375 7.03 20.87 37.36
CA LYS A 375 6.56 19.53 37.73
C LYS A 375 7.72 18.69 38.26
N MET A 376 7.74 18.40 39.56
CA MET A 376 8.83 17.64 40.21
C MET A 376 8.72 16.11 40.06
N GLN A 377 7.67 15.63 39.41
CA GLN A 377 7.38 14.21 39.22
C GLN A 377 6.90 13.99 37.78
N SER A 378 7.22 12.83 37.22
CA SER A 378 6.79 12.40 35.89
C SER A 378 6.34 10.95 35.92
N ASN A 379 5.42 10.61 35.01
CA ASN A 379 5.05 9.23 34.70
C ASN A 379 5.83 8.67 33.48
N LEU A 380 6.73 9.46 32.91
CA LEU A 380 7.58 9.10 31.78
C LEU A 380 8.87 8.43 32.25
N ILE A 381 9.61 7.86 31.28
CA ILE A 381 10.87 7.16 31.55
C ILE A 381 12.05 7.82 30.82
N PRO A 382 13.22 7.93 31.47
CA PRO A 382 13.44 7.75 32.91
C PRO A 382 12.71 8.81 33.75
N ALA A 383 12.73 8.68 35.08
CA ALA A 383 12.25 9.73 35.96
C ALA A 383 13.17 10.98 35.88
N PRO A 384 12.63 12.20 36.09
CA PRO A 384 13.43 13.42 36.11
C PRO A 384 14.56 13.37 37.14
N THR A 385 15.60 14.16 36.91
CA THR A 385 16.72 14.28 37.85
C THR A 385 16.23 14.76 39.22
N ALA A 386 16.59 14.02 40.27
CA ALA A 386 16.13 14.33 41.62
C ALA A 386 16.47 15.77 42.02
N GLY A 387 15.46 16.50 42.49
CA GLY A 387 15.61 17.91 42.91
C GLY A 387 15.49 18.93 41.77
N SER A 388 15.31 18.51 40.52
CA SER A 388 15.02 19.38 39.38
C SER A 388 13.59 19.17 38.86
N PRO A 389 12.92 20.19 38.32
CA PRO A 389 11.65 19.99 37.64
C PRO A 389 11.86 19.18 36.35
N SER A 390 10.82 18.45 35.94
CA SER A 390 10.76 17.79 34.64
C SER A 390 10.88 18.82 33.53
N LEU A 391 11.65 18.48 32.50
CA LEU A 391 11.69 19.20 31.23
C LEU A 391 11.10 18.36 30.09
N TYR A 392 10.36 17.29 30.42
CA TYR A 392 9.74 16.43 29.44
C TYR A 392 8.50 17.08 28.83
N ALA A 393 8.45 17.20 27.51
CA ALA A 393 7.39 17.90 26.79
C ALA A 393 5.98 17.34 27.11
N ASP A 394 5.84 16.01 27.13
CA ASP A 394 4.58 15.34 27.43
C ASP A 394 4.08 15.62 28.86
N ASP A 395 4.95 15.89 29.83
CA ASP A 395 4.51 16.27 31.17
C ASP A 395 3.78 17.62 31.14
N TYR A 396 4.00 18.47 30.12
CA TYR A 396 3.35 19.77 29.97
C TYR A 396 2.25 19.76 28.89
N GLY A 397 1.86 18.60 28.37
CA GLY A 397 0.77 18.46 27.40
C GLY A 397 1.18 18.71 25.95
N PHE A 398 2.49 18.64 25.65
CA PHE A 398 3.03 18.78 24.29
C PHE A 398 3.55 17.43 23.80
N HIS A 399 2.87 16.84 22.82
CA HIS A 399 3.11 15.45 22.42
C HIS A 399 3.68 15.29 21.00
N VAL A 400 3.67 16.37 20.21
CA VAL A 400 3.89 16.30 18.75
C VAL A 400 4.74 17.48 18.29
N GLY A 401 5.58 17.22 17.29
CA GLY A 401 6.46 18.22 16.71
C GLY A 401 7.39 18.90 17.73
N HIS A 402 7.98 20.01 17.30
CA HIS A 402 9.03 20.68 18.07
C HIS A 402 8.56 21.12 19.45
N SER A 403 9.41 20.94 20.45
CA SER A 403 9.27 21.55 21.79
C SER A 403 10.33 22.63 21.96
N THR A 404 9.90 23.80 22.39
CA THR A 404 10.77 24.98 22.54
C THR A 404 10.88 25.33 24.02
N TYR A 405 12.11 25.54 24.49
CA TYR A 405 12.43 25.82 25.87
C TYR A 405 13.15 27.17 25.99
N ARG A 406 12.77 27.97 26.99
CA ARG A 406 13.49 29.18 27.39
C ARG A 406 13.95 29.05 28.84
N GLY A 407 15.27 29.05 29.04
CA GLY A 407 15.92 28.89 30.34
C GLY A 407 16.53 30.20 30.79
N HIS A 408 15.96 30.80 31.83
CA HIS A 408 16.43 32.05 32.41
C HIS A 408 17.41 31.81 33.55
N PHE A 409 18.51 32.56 33.59
CA PHE A 409 19.47 32.49 34.69
C PHE A 409 20.23 33.81 34.86
N ASN A 410 20.59 34.13 36.10
CA ASN A 410 21.48 35.26 36.38
C ASN A 410 22.93 34.81 36.22
N ALA A 411 23.61 35.27 35.16
CA ALA A 411 24.99 34.87 34.90
C ALA A 411 25.95 35.44 35.94
N ILE A 412 26.98 34.67 36.27
CA ILE A 412 28.10 35.09 37.13
C ILE A 412 29.24 35.65 36.26
N GLY A 413 29.29 35.25 34.98
CA GLY A 413 30.30 35.68 34.00
C GLY A 413 31.49 34.71 33.88
N THR A 414 31.39 33.52 34.50
CA THR A 414 32.41 32.46 34.38
C THR A 414 31.88 31.19 33.73
N GLU A 415 30.65 31.21 33.22
CA GLU A 415 30.05 30.12 32.44
C GLU A 415 30.85 29.92 31.14
N GLU A 416 31.32 28.69 30.89
CA GLU A 416 32.12 28.35 29.71
C GLU A 416 31.42 27.34 28.79
N TRP A 417 30.58 26.46 29.34
CA TRP A 417 29.90 25.44 28.54
C TRP A 417 28.45 25.23 28.97
N LEU A 418 27.59 24.98 27.99
CA LEU A 418 26.24 24.47 28.18
C LEU A 418 26.19 23.02 27.70
N THR A 419 25.90 22.07 28.58
CA THR A 419 25.60 20.68 28.20
C THR A 419 24.10 20.45 28.22
N LEU A 420 23.54 19.98 27.12
CA LEU A 420 22.14 19.60 26.98
C LEU A 420 22.01 18.08 26.79
N GLU A 421 21.16 17.46 27.59
CA GLU A 421 20.76 16.06 27.45
C GLU A 421 19.31 16.04 26.94
N ALA A 422 19.08 15.43 25.78
CA ALA A 422 17.80 15.48 25.09
C ALA A 422 17.42 14.16 24.42
N GLN A 423 16.13 13.96 24.18
CA GLN A 423 15.56 12.84 23.45
C GLN A 423 14.42 13.32 22.56
N GLY A 424 14.44 12.94 21.28
CA GLY A 424 13.42 13.31 20.30
C GLY A 424 12.87 12.14 19.48
N GLY A 425 13.34 10.91 19.73
CA GLY A 425 13.11 9.78 18.82
C GLY A 425 14.14 9.72 17.71
N ALA A 426 14.26 8.58 17.03
CA ALA A 426 15.29 8.39 16.01
C ALA A 426 15.24 9.49 14.94
N ALA A 427 16.41 10.00 14.54
CA ALA A 427 16.61 11.08 13.57
C ALA A 427 16.26 12.51 14.02
N PHE A 428 15.94 12.72 15.31
CA PHE A 428 15.70 14.07 15.82
C PHE A 428 16.94 14.98 15.78
N ALA A 429 16.71 16.28 15.86
CA ALA A 429 17.72 17.31 16.02
C ALA A 429 17.46 18.18 17.26
N LEU A 430 18.49 18.91 17.68
CA LEU A 430 18.43 19.91 18.74
C LEU A 430 19.21 21.15 18.32
N LEU A 431 18.68 22.34 18.62
CA LEU A 431 19.31 23.64 18.37
C LEU A 431 19.37 24.44 19.68
N ALA A 432 20.44 25.23 19.88
CA ALA A 432 20.63 26.05 21.08
C ALA A 432 21.16 27.46 20.78
N TRP A 433 20.65 28.45 21.51
CA TRP A 433 21.09 29.85 21.51
C TRP A 433 21.26 30.38 22.94
N LEU A 434 22.05 31.45 23.08
CA LEU A 434 22.17 32.25 24.30
C LEU A 434 22.02 33.73 23.93
N ASN A 435 21.02 34.41 24.49
CA ASN A 435 20.78 35.85 24.26
C ASN A 435 20.75 36.26 22.76
N GLY A 436 20.25 35.38 21.89
CA GLY A 436 20.20 35.58 20.45
C GLY A 436 21.37 34.97 19.67
N ASP A 437 22.50 34.67 20.33
CA ASP A 437 23.68 34.08 19.69
C ASP A 437 23.53 32.56 19.55
N PHE A 438 23.72 32.05 18.35
CA PHE A 438 23.65 30.61 18.07
C PHE A 438 24.86 29.89 18.68
N LEU A 439 24.60 28.93 19.58
CA LEU A 439 25.63 28.14 20.24
C LEU A 439 25.98 26.88 19.44
N GLY A 440 24.99 26.29 18.76
CA GLY A 440 25.20 25.10 17.93
C GLY A 440 23.99 24.18 17.84
N SER A 441 24.21 23.04 17.19
CA SER A 441 23.18 22.03 16.93
C SER A 441 23.69 20.62 17.12
N PHE A 442 22.82 19.74 17.58
CA PHE A 442 22.91 18.30 17.31
C PHE A 442 22.06 17.99 16.08
N VAL A 443 22.70 17.56 14.99
CA VAL A 443 22.03 17.35 13.68
C VAL A 443 21.40 15.96 13.51
N GLY A 444 21.57 15.06 14.47
CA GLY A 444 21.01 13.70 14.42
C GLY A 444 21.71 12.74 13.46
N THR A 445 21.29 11.48 13.51
CA THR A 445 21.53 10.44 12.50
C THR A 445 20.28 9.57 12.43
N ALA A 446 20.15 8.72 11.39
CA ALA A 446 18.98 7.87 11.21
C ALA A 446 18.62 6.97 12.41
N THR A 447 19.56 6.72 13.33
CA THR A 447 19.35 5.86 14.51
C THR A 447 19.52 6.60 15.84
N ALA A 448 20.00 7.84 15.85
CA ALA A 448 20.19 8.58 17.08
C ALA A 448 18.84 9.07 17.61
N SER A 449 18.43 8.57 18.77
CA SER A 449 17.18 8.94 19.43
C SER A 449 17.35 9.89 20.62
N SER A 450 18.56 9.99 21.14
CA SER A 450 18.95 10.91 22.22
C SER A 450 20.34 11.49 21.99
N THR A 451 20.67 12.54 22.73
CA THR A 451 21.98 13.19 22.67
C THR A 451 22.40 13.74 24.04
N ARG A 452 23.72 13.85 24.22
CA ARG A 452 24.36 14.67 25.25
C ARG A 452 25.37 15.57 24.54
N SER A 453 24.97 16.81 24.28
CA SER A 453 25.75 17.77 23.48
C SER A 453 26.23 18.91 24.36
N SER A 454 27.51 19.28 24.21
CA SER A 454 28.11 20.42 24.92
C SER A 454 28.47 21.53 23.94
N PHE A 455 28.05 22.75 24.24
CA PHE A 455 28.28 23.94 23.44
C PHE A 455 29.13 24.93 24.22
N ALA A 456 30.14 25.51 23.58
CA ALA A 456 30.96 26.54 24.19
C ALA A 456 30.15 27.84 24.29
N ILE A 457 30.23 28.52 25.43
CA ILE A 457 29.61 29.82 25.63
C ILE A 457 30.62 30.91 25.24
N PRO A 458 30.35 31.72 24.20
CA PRO A 458 31.20 32.87 23.91
C PRO A 458 31.12 33.87 25.05
N LYS A 459 32.27 34.38 25.49
CA LYS A 459 32.35 35.32 26.64
C LYS A 459 31.52 36.58 26.42
N ASP A 460 31.44 37.05 25.17
CA ASP A 460 30.74 38.29 24.81
C ASP A 460 29.20 38.09 24.74
N SER A 461 28.71 36.86 24.79
CA SER A 461 27.27 36.55 24.76
C SER A 461 26.64 36.58 26.16
N LEU A 462 27.43 36.59 27.22
CA LEU A 462 26.93 36.63 28.60
C LEU A 462 26.70 38.06 29.06
N HIS A 463 25.64 38.26 29.85
CA HIS A 463 25.38 39.49 30.59
C HIS A 463 25.55 39.24 32.09
N PRO A 464 26.75 39.45 32.67
CA PRO A 464 27.02 39.15 34.08
C PRO A 464 26.16 39.98 35.05
N ASN A 465 25.73 39.35 36.14
CA ASN A 465 24.87 39.92 37.18
C ASN A 465 23.50 40.40 36.67
N SER A 466 23.03 39.85 35.56
CA SER A 466 21.73 40.12 34.97
C SER A 466 21.14 38.87 34.33
N ASP A 467 19.88 38.95 33.93
CA ASP A 467 19.18 37.85 33.28
C ASP A 467 19.79 37.51 31.92
N ASN A 468 19.88 36.22 31.66
CA ASN A 468 20.34 35.62 30.41
C ASN A 468 19.33 34.54 30.02
N VAL A 469 19.07 34.39 28.73
CA VAL A 469 18.15 33.38 28.23
C VAL A 469 18.85 32.39 27.32
N ILE A 470 18.64 31.11 27.61
CA ILE A 470 18.97 30.00 26.72
C ILE A 470 17.70 29.63 25.97
N LEU A 471 17.72 29.66 24.64
CA LEU A 471 16.69 29.05 23.80
C LEU A 471 17.16 27.65 23.39
N VAL A 472 16.31 26.64 23.57
CA VAL A 472 16.54 25.29 23.04
C VAL A 472 15.31 24.84 22.25
N ILE A 473 15.53 24.36 21.03
CA ILE A 473 14.48 23.70 20.23
C ILE A 473 14.87 22.23 20.13
N VAL A 474 13.94 21.34 20.48
CA VAL A 474 14.09 19.88 20.37
C VAL A 474 13.04 19.36 19.40
N ASP A 475 13.46 18.70 18.34
CA ASP A 475 12.55 18.02 17.42
C ASP A 475 11.96 16.76 18.05
N ASN A 476 10.72 16.43 17.71
CA ASN A 476 9.99 15.25 18.18
C ASN A 476 9.50 14.46 16.97
N MET A 477 10.14 13.31 16.76
CA MET A 477 9.90 12.39 15.65
C MET A 477 8.74 11.43 15.92
N GLY A 478 7.90 11.73 16.92
CA GLY A 478 6.81 10.90 17.39
C GLY A 478 7.21 9.97 18.54
N GLN A 479 6.24 9.23 19.07
CA GLN A 479 6.45 8.33 20.20
C GLN A 479 6.74 6.89 19.76
N GLU A 480 7.56 6.19 20.55
CA GLU A 480 7.92 4.80 20.26
C GLU A 480 6.72 3.87 20.30
N GLU A 481 6.70 2.88 19.42
CA GLU A 481 5.69 1.83 19.44
C GLU A 481 5.81 1.00 20.74
N GLY A 482 4.68 0.49 21.22
CA GLY A 482 4.65 -0.44 22.37
C GLY A 482 5.27 -1.81 22.06
N GLY A 483 5.58 -2.11 20.80
CA GLY A 483 6.27 -3.33 20.37
C GLY A 483 5.53 -4.62 20.73
N GLY A 484 4.36 -4.91 20.14
CA GLY A 484 3.68 -6.22 20.12
C GLY A 484 3.34 -6.93 21.46
N GLY A 485 3.80 -6.41 22.59
CA GLY A 485 3.66 -6.94 23.95
C GLY A 485 3.81 -5.83 24.99
N PRO A 486 3.78 -6.13 26.31
CA PRO A 486 3.86 -5.11 27.34
C PRO A 486 5.23 -4.43 27.33
N SER A 487 5.29 -3.18 26.88
CA SER A 487 6.46 -2.32 27.01
C SER A 487 6.03 -0.94 27.49
N ASN A 488 6.98 -0.23 28.12
CA ASN A 488 6.82 1.18 28.47
C ASN A 488 7.54 2.10 27.47
N LEU A 489 7.91 1.60 26.28
CA LEU A 489 8.68 2.41 25.31
C LEU A 489 7.90 3.65 24.86
N GLY A 490 6.58 3.55 24.70
CA GLY A 490 5.72 4.70 24.43
C GLY A 490 5.64 5.74 25.56
N LYS A 491 6.30 5.51 26.71
CA LYS A 491 6.48 6.50 27.79
C LYS A 491 7.87 7.14 27.79
N SER A 492 8.70 6.85 26.79
CA SER A 492 10.01 7.49 26.69
C SER A 492 9.81 8.97 26.46
N TYR A 493 10.43 9.81 27.29
CA TYR A 493 10.20 11.26 27.20
C TYR A 493 10.60 11.85 25.84
N ARG A 494 10.05 13.03 25.54
CA ARG A 494 10.52 13.92 24.49
C ARG A 494 10.95 15.24 25.09
N GLY A 495 11.94 15.89 24.49
CA GLY A 495 12.49 17.16 24.96
C GLY A 495 13.80 17.00 25.73
N LEU A 496 13.97 17.80 26.79
CA LEU A 496 15.18 17.82 27.60
C LEU A 496 15.07 16.91 28.82
N ALA A 497 16.15 16.20 29.16
CA ALA A 497 16.33 15.56 30.45
C ALA A 497 17.15 16.41 31.41
N ASN A 498 18.13 17.16 30.89
CA ASN A 498 18.99 17.99 31.71
C ASN A 498 19.62 19.13 30.91
N ALA A 499 19.96 20.20 31.61
CA ALA A 499 20.74 21.32 31.10
C ALA A 499 21.73 21.76 32.17
N ILE A 500 23.02 21.68 31.86
CA ILE A 500 24.11 21.89 32.82
C ILE A 500 24.98 23.05 32.34
N LEU A 501 25.06 24.11 33.15
CA LEU A 501 26.04 25.18 32.98
C LEU A 501 27.33 24.82 33.71
N TRP A 502 28.42 24.77 32.96
CA TRP A 502 29.76 24.54 33.50
C TRP A 502 30.51 25.86 33.59
N LEU A 503 31.00 26.15 34.79
CA LEU A 503 31.87 27.30 35.02
C LEU A 503 33.31 26.97 34.63
N ALA A 504 34.08 28.02 34.38
CA ALA A 504 35.53 27.96 34.22
C ALA A 504 36.14 27.20 35.39
N LYS A 505 37.14 26.36 35.12
CA LYS A 505 37.81 25.54 36.15
C LYS A 505 38.38 26.35 37.30
N SER A 506 38.69 27.63 37.07
CA SER A 506 39.18 28.56 38.08
C SER A 506 38.09 29.16 38.97
N SER A 507 36.81 28.95 38.66
CA SER A 507 35.69 29.44 39.45
C SER A 507 35.49 28.57 40.70
N SER A 508 35.22 29.23 41.83
CA SER A 508 34.80 28.58 43.08
C SER A 508 33.30 28.72 43.34
N ASP A 509 32.58 29.39 42.45
CA ASP A 509 31.16 29.65 42.59
C ASP A 509 30.33 28.40 42.24
N ALA A 510 29.12 28.34 42.78
CA ALA A 510 28.14 27.38 42.30
C ALA A 510 27.59 27.86 40.95
N ALA A 511 27.37 26.95 40.01
CA ALA A 511 26.70 27.29 38.76
C ALA A 511 25.30 27.87 39.05
N PRO A 512 24.88 28.92 38.33
CA PRO A 512 23.56 29.49 38.52
C PRO A 512 22.47 28.47 38.19
N THR A 513 21.34 28.58 38.88
CA THR A 513 20.15 27.77 38.58
C THR A 513 19.47 28.32 37.34
N ILE A 514 19.01 27.43 36.46
CA ILE A 514 18.26 27.80 35.25
C ILE A 514 16.77 27.57 35.52
N GLU A 515 15.97 28.61 35.36
CA GLU A 515 14.51 28.57 35.46
C GLU A 515 13.91 28.37 34.07
N TRP A 516 13.26 27.23 33.85
CA TRP A 516 12.79 26.83 32.52
C TRP A 516 11.31 27.15 32.32
N LYS A 517 11.01 27.63 31.12
CA LYS A 517 9.68 27.63 30.51
C LYS A 517 9.70 26.79 29.23
N ILE A 518 8.55 26.23 28.89
CA ILE A 518 8.34 25.41 27.69
C ILE A 518 7.12 25.90 26.91
N ASN A 519 7.20 25.75 25.59
CA ASN A 519 6.09 25.90 24.68
C ASN A 519 6.13 24.80 23.60
N GLY A 520 4.97 24.40 23.11
CA GLY A 520 4.79 23.37 22.10
C GLY A 520 3.64 23.73 21.17
N ASN A 521 2.87 22.75 20.72
CA ASN A 521 1.73 23.01 19.84
C ASN A 521 0.68 23.92 20.50
N PRO A 522 -0.01 24.80 19.74
CA PRO A 522 -1.02 25.70 20.29
C PRO A 522 -2.12 24.98 21.06
N GLY A 523 -2.29 25.38 22.32
CA GLY A 523 -3.28 24.81 23.23
C GLY A 523 -2.90 23.46 23.85
N GLY A 524 -1.78 22.85 23.47
CA GLY A 524 -1.36 21.53 23.99
C GLY A 524 -2.44 20.48 23.75
N GLU A 525 -2.96 19.90 24.83
CA GLU A 525 -4.07 18.93 24.80
C GLU A 525 -5.44 19.58 24.46
N HIS A 526 -5.56 20.91 24.54
CA HIS A 526 -6.74 21.67 24.15
C HIS A 526 -6.62 22.21 22.73
N LEU A 527 -7.00 21.37 21.75
CA LEU A 527 -6.76 21.60 20.33
C LEU A 527 -7.26 22.96 19.82
N ALA A 528 -6.32 23.78 19.35
CA ALA A 528 -6.63 25.03 18.65
C ALA A 528 -7.18 24.78 17.23
N ASP A 529 -6.66 23.77 16.52
CA ASP A 529 -7.11 23.36 15.20
C ASP A 529 -7.85 22.01 15.26
N THR A 530 -9.16 22.08 15.48
CA THR A 530 -10.03 20.88 15.52
C THR A 530 -10.29 20.27 14.14
N VAL A 531 -9.98 20.99 13.05
CA VAL A 531 -10.18 20.50 11.68
C VAL A 531 -9.04 19.56 11.29
N ARG A 532 -7.80 19.91 11.61
CA ARG A 532 -6.60 19.12 11.28
C ARG A 532 -6.18 18.16 12.40
N GLY A 533 -6.76 18.32 13.59
CA GLY A 533 -6.62 17.36 14.69
C GLY A 533 -5.32 17.52 15.48
N PRO A 534 -5.08 16.61 16.45
CA PRO A 534 -4.07 16.80 17.50
C PRO A 534 -2.62 16.75 17.04
N TYR A 535 -2.32 16.14 15.90
CA TYR A 535 -0.94 15.89 15.47
C TYR A 535 -0.41 16.92 14.47
N ASN A 536 -1.27 17.72 13.83
CA ASN A 536 -0.91 18.47 12.63
C ASN A 536 0.09 19.60 12.86
N VAL A 537 0.01 20.28 14.01
CA VAL A 537 0.75 21.51 14.29
C VAL A 537 1.76 21.22 15.38
N GLY A 538 3.04 21.42 15.10
CA GLY A 538 4.11 21.36 16.08
C GLY A 538 4.25 22.67 16.86
N GLY A 539 5.37 22.80 17.57
CA GLY A 539 5.64 23.94 18.43
C GLY A 539 6.65 24.95 17.90
N LEU A 540 6.90 25.07 16.58
CA LEU A 540 7.72 26.19 16.06
C LEU A 540 6.94 27.51 16.10
N PHE A 541 7.63 28.66 16.15
CA PHE A 541 6.96 29.97 16.20
C PHE A 541 5.91 30.16 15.10
N GLY A 542 6.30 29.89 13.84
CA GLY A 542 5.42 30.05 12.70
C GLY A 542 4.23 29.08 12.70
N GLU A 543 4.42 27.88 13.24
CA GLU A 543 3.32 26.94 13.47
C GLU A 543 2.33 27.50 14.49
N ARG A 544 2.85 27.99 15.62
CA ARG A 544 2.03 28.56 16.69
C ARG A 544 1.30 29.84 16.30
N ALA A 545 1.93 30.64 15.45
CA ALA A 545 1.36 31.86 14.89
C ALA A 545 0.39 31.60 13.71
N GLY A 546 0.28 30.35 13.24
CA GLY A 546 -0.64 29.97 12.17
C GLY A 546 -0.18 30.30 10.75
N TYR A 547 1.12 30.53 10.54
CA TYR A 547 1.71 30.89 9.23
C TYR A 547 1.44 29.84 8.15
N HIS A 548 1.24 28.59 8.54
CA HIS A 548 0.94 27.47 7.66
C HIS A 548 -0.53 27.43 7.18
N LEU A 549 -1.41 28.27 7.74
CA LEU A 549 -2.83 28.26 7.43
C LEU A 549 -3.12 29.01 6.12
N PRO A 550 -3.99 28.47 5.26
CA PRO A 550 -4.45 29.19 4.07
C PRO A 550 -5.10 30.53 4.43
N GLY A 551 -4.71 31.59 3.72
CA GLY A 551 -5.23 32.94 3.94
C GLY A 551 -4.62 33.69 5.13
N PHE A 552 -3.50 33.21 5.67
CA PHE A 552 -2.73 33.97 6.66
C PHE A 552 -2.35 35.37 6.11
N PRO A 553 -2.50 36.45 6.89
CA PRO A 553 -2.20 37.81 6.44
C PRO A 553 -0.68 38.04 6.34
N ASP A 554 -0.12 37.71 5.18
CA ASP A 554 1.32 37.78 4.87
C ASP A 554 1.74 39.06 4.10
N ASP A 555 0.92 40.11 4.13
CA ASP A 555 1.19 41.38 3.45
C ASP A 555 2.47 42.07 3.95
N GLY A 556 2.84 41.82 5.21
CA GLY A 556 4.08 42.32 5.81
C GLY A 556 5.31 41.47 5.53
N TRP A 557 5.17 40.34 4.83
CA TRP A 557 6.29 39.46 4.53
C TRP A 557 7.07 39.94 3.32
N LYS A 558 8.36 39.63 3.30
CA LYS A 558 9.24 40.03 2.20
C LYS A 558 9.11 39.01 1.06
N ASP A 559 8.82 39.50 -0.13
CA ASP A 559 8.92 38.70 -1.34
C ASP A 559 10.39 38.33 -1.61
N VAL A 560 10.64 37.04 -1.81
CA VAL A 560 11.92 36.50 -2.25
C VAL A 560 11.67 35.73 -3.54
N GLY A 561 11.92 36.39 -4.67
CA GLY A 561 11.78 35.78 -5.99
C GLY A 561 12.88 34.74 -6.23
N ASN A 562 12.49 33.59 -6.78
CA ASN A 562 13.32 32.42 -7.10
C ASN A 562 14.08 31.79 -5.92
N SER A 563 13.71 30.56 -5.59
CA SER A 563 14.51 29.65 -4.76
C SER A 563 15.68 29.08 -5.58
N HIS A 564 16.67 29.91 -5.90
CA HIS A 564 17.97 29.45 -6.41
C HIS A 564 19.12 30.18 -5.73
#